data_AF-A0A7S0J9J0-F1
#
_entry.id   AF-A0A7S0J9J0-F1
#
_cell.length_a   1.000
_cell.length_b   1.000
_cell.length_c   1.000
_cell.angle_alpha   90.00
_cell.angle_beta   90.00
_cell.angle_gamma   90.00
#
_symmetry.space_group_name_H-M   'P 1'
#
loop_
_entity.id
_entity.type
_entity.pdbx_description
1 polymer ?
#
loop_
_entity_poly.entity_id
_entity_poly.type
_entity_poly.pdbx_seq_one_letter_code
_entity_poly.pdbx_strand_id
1 'polypeptide(L)'
;ATFCLPMNAPLNVRRRVQEEEEITRRVIEITAVNNAMRSCVWHSSRERFDLAARQRHEQKQLDLESEQANKEVLLQRKARMKEFLGAEAAAFENQLHEMGLAFAKKRP
;
A
#
# COMPACT_ATOMS: atom_id res chain seq x y z
N ALA A 1 32.86 -20.80 28.51
CA ALA A 1 34.07 -21.24 29.22
C ALA A 1 33.74 -22.55 29.91
N THR A 2 34.40 -23.64 29.52
CA THR A 2 34.20 -24.97 30.13
C THR A 2 34.91 -24.99 31.47
N PHE A 3 34.23 -25.38 32.55
CA PHE A 3 34.83 -25.32 33.89
C PHE A 3 35.70 -26.58 34.12
N CYS A 4 37.01 -26.47 33.96
CA CYS A 4 37.92 -27.60 34.19
C CYS A 4 38.11 -27.86 35.68
N LEU A 5 37.37 -28.81 36.24
CA LEU A 5 37.57 -29.27 37.61
C LEU A 5 38.91 -30.05 37.75
N PRO A 6 39.62 -29.90 38.87
CA PRO A 6 40.85 -30.65 39.14
C PRO A 6 40.62 -32.17 39.17
N MET A 7 41.63 -32.94 38.74
CA MET A 7 41.59 -34.41 38.62
C MET A 7 41.31 -35.18 39.93
N ASN A 8 41.31 -34.51 41.09
CA ASN A 8 41.00 -35.08 42.41
C ASN A 8 39.66 -34.64 43.02
N ALA A 9 38.78 -33.96 42.27
CA ALA A 9 37.47 -33.57 42.78
C ALA A 9 36.57 -34.79 43.05
N PRO A 10 35.82 -34.83 44.17
CA PRO A 10 34.94 -35.95 44.48
C PRO A 10 33.81 -36.08 43.46
N LEU A 11 33.40 -37.32 43.18
CA LEU A 11 32.49 -37.68 42.06
C LEU A 11 31.14 -36.96 42.11
N ASN A 12 30.62 -36.69 43.31
CA ASN A 12 29.39 -35.93 43.52
C ASN A 12 29.49 -34.47 43.05
N VAL A 13 30.64 -33.83 43.26
CA VAL A 13 30.90 -32.45 42.80
C VAL A 13 31.02 -32.42 41.29
N ARG A 14 31.70 -33.40 40.68
CA ARG A 14 31.79 -33.51 39.22
C ARG A 14 30.44 -33.69 38.56
N ARG A 15 29.61 -34.59 39.09
CA ARG A 15 28.26 -34.84 38.56
C ARG A 15 27.41 -33.57 38.61
N ARG A 16 27.41 -32.85 39.74
CA ARG A 16 26.67 -31.59 39.88
C ARG A 16 27.13 -30.53 38.89
N VAL A 17 28.44 -30.35 38.71
CA VAL A 17 28.95 -29.37 37.74
C VAL A 17 28.58 -29.74 36.31
N GLN A 18 28.61 -31.03 35.96
CA GLN A 18 28.16 -31.49 34.64
C GLN A 18 26.66 -31.24 34.42
N GLU A 19 25.83 -31.56 35.41
CA GLU A 19 24.38 -31.30 35.37
C GLU A 19 24.08 -29.80 35.21
N GLU A 20 24.75 -28.92 35.96
CA GLU A 20 24.60 -27.47 35.85
C GLU A 20 25.08 -26.92 34.51
N GLU A 21 26.18 -27.45 33.96
CA GLU A 21 26.67 -27.07 32.63
C GLU A 21 25.70 -27.48 31.51
N GLU A 22 25.08 -28.66 31.63
CA GLU A 22 24.07 -29.13 30.67
C GLU A 22 22.80 -28.27 30.72
N ILE A 23 22.32 -27.94 31.93
CA ILE A 23 21.18 -27.06 32.12
C ILE A 23 21.48 -25.68 31.53
N THR A 24 22.65 -25.12 31.82
CA THR A 24 23.07 -23.81 31.30
C THR A 24 23.14 -23.81 29.77
N ARG A 25 23.72 -24.85 29.17
CA ARG A 25 23.75 -25.01 27.70
C ARG A 25 22.35 -25.03 27.10
N ARG A 26 21.44 -25.83 27.67
CA ARG A 26 20.04 -25.90 27.20
C ARG A 26 19.31 -24.56 27.32
N VAL A 27 19.52 -23.82 28.41
CA VAL A 27 18.93 -22.49 28.58
C VAL A 27 19.44 -21.52 27.52
N ILE A 28 20.74 -21.53 27.22
CA ILE A 28 21.33 -20.70 26.15
C ILE A 28 20.70 -21.06 24.79
N GLU A 29 20.55 -22.35 24.48
CA GLU A 29 19.91 -22.79 23.24
C GLU A 29 18.44 -22.34 23.15
N ILE A 30 17.67 -22.51 24.22
CA ILE A 30 16.26 -22.09 24.28
C ILE A 30 16.15 -20.58 24.09
N THR A 31 17.00 -19.79 24.75
CA THR A 31 16.99 -18.33 24.60
C THR A 31 17.37 -17.89 23.19
N ALA A 32 18.35 -18.55 22.55
CA ALA A 32 18.72 -18.28 21.18
C ALA A 32 17.57 -18.57 20.20
N VAL A 33 16.90 -19.72 20.34
CA VAL A 33 15.73 -20.08 19.53
C VAL A 33 14.58 -19.10 19.75
N ASN A 34 14.28 -18.74 21.00
CA ASN A 34 13.22 -17.77 21.30
C ASN A 34 13.48 -16.39 20.69
N ASN A 35 14.74 -15.92 20.72
CA ASN A 35 15.11 -14.66 20.08
C ASN A 35 14.97 -14.74 18.56
N ALA A 36 15.39 -15.84 17.94
CA ALA A 36 15.21 -16.06 16.51
C ALA A 36 13.72 -16.09 16.11
N MET A 37 12.87 -16.77 16.89
CA MET A 37 11.42 -16.79 16.67
C MET A 37 10.81 -15.39 16.76
N ARG A 38 11.16 -14.61 17.80
CA ARG A 38 10.68 -13.23 17.95
C ARG A 38 11.11 -12.34 16.77
N SER A 39 12.35 -12.49 16.31
CA SER A 39 12.85 -11.77 15.14
C SER A 39 12.06 -12.13 13.88
N CYS A 40 11.80 -13.42 13.66
CA CYS A 40 11.01 -13.90 12.52
C CYS A 40 9.59 -13.32 12.54
N VAL A 41 8.90 -13.39 13.68
CA VAL A 41 7.55 -12.82 13.85
C VAL A 41 7.54 -11.33 13.55
N TRP A 42 8.53 -10.58 14.06
CA TRP A 42 8.65 -9.15 13.78
C TRP A 42 8.81 -8.85 12.29
N HIS A 43 9.71 -9.57 11.60
CA HIS A 43 9.90 -9.41 10.16
C HIS A 43 8.64 -9.75 9.37
N SER A 44 7.98 -10.87 9.67
CA SER A 44 6.73 -11.25 9.01
C SER A 44 5.60 -10.23 9.24
N SER A 45 5.47 -9.70 10.46
CA SER A 45 4.50 -8.65 10.76
C SER A 45 4.81 -7.38 9.97
N ARG A 46 6.08 -6.95 9.94
CA ARG A 46 6.52 -5.77 9.20
C ARG A 46 6.25 -5.92 7.70
N GLU A 47 6.59 -7.04 7.09
CA GLU A 47 6.33 -7.29 5.66
C GLU A 47 4.84 -7.21 5.33
N ARG A 48 3.97 -7.77 6.18
CA ARG A 48 2.52 -7.67 6.00
C ARG A 48 2.03 -6.23 6.06
N PHE A 49 2.50 -5.46 7.04
CA PHE A 49 2.12 -4.04 7.17
C PHE A 49 2.66 -3.20 6.01
N ASP A 50 3.89 -3.43 5.57
CA ASP A 50 4.52 -2.72 4.46
C ASP A 50 3.77 -3.00 3.14
N LEU A 51 3.39 -4.27 2.88
CA LEU A 51 2.58 -4.64 1.72
C LEU A 51 1.19 -3.99 1.77
N ALA A 52 0.50 -4.05 2.91
CA ALA A 52 -0.81 -3.43 3.06
C ALA A 52 -0.76 -1.89 2.96
N ALA A 53 0.33 -1.27 3.41
CA ALA A 53 0.54 0.17 3.24
C ALA A 53 0.76 0.54 1.77
N ARG A 54 1.58 -0.24 1.04
CA ARG A 54 1.80 -0.06 -0.40
C ARG A 54 0.52 -0.20 -1.20
N GLN A 55 -0.23 -1.28 -0.97
CA GLN A 55 -1.52 -1.51 -1.64
C GLN A 55 -2.52 -0.38 -1.39
N ARG A 56 -2.59 0.15 -0.15
CA ARG A 56 -3.46 1.30 0.16
C ARG A 56 -3.01 2.58 -0.54
N HIS A 57 -1.70 2.80 -0.68
CA HIS A 57 -1.18 3.95 -1.42
C HIS A 57 -1.47 3.81 -2.93
N GLU A 58 -1.21 2.64 -3.50
CA GLU A 58 -1.47 2.33 -4.91
C GLU A 58 -2.96 2.48 -5.25
N GLN A 59 -3.85 1.94 -4.41
CA GLN A 59 -5.30 2.08 -4.61
C GLN A 59 -5.72 3.56 -4.62
N LYS A 60 -5.20 4.37 -3.70
CA LYS A 60 -5.50 5.82 -3.68
C LYS A 60 -5.04 6.53 -4.94
N GLN A 61 -3.88 6.15 -5.50
CA GLN A 61 -3.40 6.72 -6.75
C GLN A 61 -4.34 6.37 -7.90
N LEU A 62 -4.76 5.10 -8.00
CA LEU A 62 -5.71 4.64 -9.01
C LEU A 62 -7.06 5.36 -8.91
N ASP A 63 -7.56 5.58 -7.69
CA ASP A 63 -8.82 6.29 -7.47
C ASP A 63 -8.72 7.75 -7.94
N LEU A 64 -7.61 8.43 -7.63
CA LEU A 64 -7.36 9.81 -8.08
C LEU A 64 -7.22 9.92 -9.61
N GLU A 65 -6.49 9.00 -10.22
CA GLU A 65 -6.34 8.92 -11.68
C GLU A 65 -7.70 8.69 -12.36
N SER A 66 -8.54 7.81 -11.80
CA SER A 66 -9.88 7.54 -12.29
C SER A 66 -10.79 8.78 -12.19
N GLU A 67 -10.76 9.47 -11.05
CA GLU A 67 -11.52 10.71 -10.86
C GLU A 67 -11.09 11.80 -11.86
N GLN A 68 -9.78 11.94 -12.11
CA GLN A 68 -9.27 12.89 -13.08
C GLN A 68 -9.72 12.53 -14.50
N ALA A 69 -9.57 11.27 -14.91
CA ALA A 69 -10.01 10.80 -16.22
C ALA A 69 -11.50 11.05 -16.44
N ASN A 70 -12.33 10.81 -15.42
CA ASN A 70 -13.77 11.09 -15.48
C ASN A 70 -14.07 12.58 -15.68
N LYS A 71 -13.34 13.48 -14.98
CA LYS A 71 -13.48 14.93 -15.16
C LYS A 71 -13.10 15.35 -16.58
N GLU A 72 -12.01 14.80 -17.12
CA GLU A 72 -11.55 15.10 -18.48
C GLU A 72 -12.57 14.66 -19.54
N VAL A 73 -13.15 13.46 -19.40
CA VAL A 73 -14.20 12.96 -20.30
C VAL A 73 -15.43 13.88 -20.28
N LEU A 74 -15.86 14.33 -19.10
CA LEU A 74 -17.00 15.25 -18.99
C LEU A 74 -16.71 16.60 -19.64
N LEU A 75 -15.50 17.13 -19.50
CA LEU A 75 -15.10 18.37 -20.16
C LEU A 75 -15.09 18.22 -21.68
N GLN A 76 -14.51 17.14 -22.20
CA GLN A 76 -14.51 16.85 -23.64
C GLN A 76 -15.92 16.68 -24.18
N ARG A 77 -16.79 15.98 -23.45
CA ARG A 77 -18.21 15.82 -23.83
C ARG A 77 -18.94 17.16 -23.90
N LYS A 78 -18.72 18.04 -22.92
CA LYS A 78 -19.30 19.39 -22.91
C LYS A 78 -18.79 20.23 -24.07
N ALA A 79 -17.49 20.16 -24.37
CA ALA A 79 -16.89 20.88 -25.50
C ALA A 79 -17.51 20.42 -26.83
N ARG A 80 -17.56 19.11 -27.07
CA ARG A 80 -18.18 18.55 -28.28
C ARG A 80 -19.67 18.88 -28.40
N MET A 81 -20.41 18.85 -27.28
CA MET A 81 -21.82 19.23 -27.28
C MET A 81 -22.00 20.70 -27.66
N LYS A 82 -21.13 21.59 -27.16
CA LYS A 82 -21.17 23.00 -27.52
C LYS A 82 -20.87 23.22 -29.01
N GLU A 83 -19.90 22.51 -29.56
CA GLU A 83 -19.59 22.54 -31.00
C GLU A 83 -20.78 22.04 -31.84
N PHE A 84 -21.38 20.92 -31.44
CA PHE A 84 -22.54 20.34 -32.11
C PHE A 84 -23.73 21.32 -32.12
N LEU A 85 -24.10 21.84 -30.95
CA LEU A 85 -25.20 22.82 -30.83
C LEU A 85 -24.88 24.13 -31.56
N GLY A 86 -23.61 24.54 -31.60
CA GLY A 86 -23.18 25.71 -32.37
C GLY A 86 -23.36 25.52 -33.87
N ALA A 87 -23.00 24.35 -34.39
CA ALA A 87 -23.20 24.00 -35.79
C ALA A 87 -24.69 23.91 -36.15
N GLU A 88 -25.49 23.30 -35.28
CA GLU A 88 -26.93 23.18 -35.44
C GLU A 88 -27.64 24.55 -35.40
N ALA A 89 -27.26 25.42 -34.45
CA ALA A 89 -27.77 26.79 -34.37
C ALA A 89 -27.45 27.60 -35.63
N ALA A 90 -26.25 27.45 -36.21
CA ALA A 90 -25.87 28.12 -37.45
C ALA A 90 -26.73 27.64 -38.64
N ALA A 91 -27.00 26.33 -38.73
CA ALA A 91 -27.88 25.78 -39.75
C ALA A 91 -29.31 26.32 -39.61
N PHE A 92 -29.85 26.38 -38.40
CA PHE A 92 -31.18 26.94 -38.15
C PHE A 92 -31.26 28.45 -38.39
N GLU A 93 -30.22 29.22 -38.07
CA GLU A 93 -30.21 30.66 -38.35
C GLU A 93 -30.28 30.91 -39.87
N ASN A 94 -29.57 30.12 -40.69
CA ASN A 94 -29.66 30.21 -42.14
C ASN A 94 -31.07 29.90 -42.65
N GLN A 95 -31.69 28.83 -42.15
CA GLN A 95 -33.06 28.46 -42.51
C GLN A 95 -34.08 29.52 -42.11
N LEU A 96 -33.95 30.10 -40.91
CA LEU A 96 -34.81 31.20 -40.46
C LEU A 96 -34.62 32.44 -41.32
N HIS A 97 -33.38 32.75 -41.69
CA HIS A 97 -33.07 33.89 -42.55
C HIS A 97 -33.73 33.77 -43.92
N GLU A 98 -33.75 32.57 -44.51
CA GLU A 98 -34.49 32.28 -45.75
C GLU A 98 -36.01 32.54 -45.61
N MET A 99 -36.55 32.38 -44.41
CA MET A 99 -37.95 32.69 -44.08
C MET A 99 -38.17 34.16 -43.66
N GLY A 100 -37.11 34.98 -43.63
CA GLY A 100 -37.16 36.37 -43.16
C GLY A 100 -37.26 36.52 -41.64
N LEU A 101 -36.97 35.47 -40.87
CA LEU A 101 -36.97 35.42 -39.41
C LEU A 101 -35.53 35.36 -38.87
N ALA A 102 -35.35 35.59 -37.55
CA ALA A 102 -34.04 35.50 -36.90
C ALA A 102 -34.15 35.10 -35.43
N PHE A 103 -33.07 34.55 -34.85
CA PHE A 103 -33.04 34.24 -33.43
C PHE A 103 -32.98 35.50 -32.55
N ALA A 104 -33.67 35.45 -31.41
CA ALA A 104 -33.62 36.51 -30.42
C ALA A 104 -32.26 36.51 -29.68
N LYS A 105 -31.38 37.45 -30.03
CA LYS A 105 -30.05 37.57 -29.42
C LYS A 105 -30.14 38.35 -28.11
N LYS A 106 -29.70 37.75 -27.00
CA LYS A 106 -29.54 38.44 -25.72
C LYS A 106 -28.41 39.47 -25.86
N ARG A 107 -28.73 40.76 -25.72
CA ARG A 107 -27.70 41.83 -25.63
C ARG A 107 -27.03 41.78 -24.24
N PRO A 108 -25.73 42.10 -24.14
CA PRO A 108 -25.02 42.16 -22.86
C PRO A 108 -25.62 43.20 -21.91
#